data_AF-A0A2E7LTM8-F1
#
_entry.id   AF-A0A2E7LTM8-F1
#
_cell.length_a   1.000
_cell.length_b   1.000
_cell.length_c   1.000
_cell.angle_alpha   90.00
_cell.angle_beta   90.00
_cell.angle_gamma   90.00
#
_symmetry.space_group_name_H-M   'P 1'
#
loop_
_entity.id
_entity.type
_entity.pdbx_description
1 polymer ?
#
loop_
_entity_poly.entity_id
_entity_poly.type
_entity_poly.pdbx_seq_one_letter_code
_entity_poly.pdbx_strand_id
1 'polypeptide(L)'
;MKLKANPFEKYLTKEDKLQHRIISYLKYQYPNLLFAHVPNEGKRTVFERYKFKYLGGKSGIPDLLIFYTNKKYSGLAIELKVGYNKPTANQKEWLKQLNTNNWLAVWSNNYDECINIIQKYLNNEQI
;
A
#
# COMPACT_ATOMS: atom_id res chain seq x y z
N MET A 1 -26.42 -12.48 -18.67
CA MET A 1 -25.65 -11.48 -19.43
C MET A 1 -24.19 -11.54 -18.94
N LYS A 2 -23.24 -12.02 -19.75
CA LYS A 2 -21.81 -11.99 -19.33
C LYS A 2 -21.36 -10.53 -19.34
N LEU A 3 -21.10 -9.95 -18.17
CA LEU A 3 -20.46 -8.65 -18.06
C LEU A 3 -19.15 -8.72 -18.87
N LYS A 4 -19.01 -7.85 -19.87
CA LYS A 4 -17.75 -7.73 -20.60
C LYS A 4 -16.71 -7.19 -19.62
N ALA A 5 -15.58 -7.88 -19.49
CA ALA A 5 -14.46 -7.42 -18.68
C ALA A 5 -14.03 -6.02 -19.12
N ASN A 6 -13.59 -5.19 -18.17
CA ASN A 6 -13.18 -3.83 -18.49
C ASN A 6 -11.92 -3.90 -19.39
N PRO A 7 -11.87 -3.21 -20.55
CA PRO A 7 -10.76 -3.31 -21.49
C PRO A 7 -9.40 -2.87 -20.90
N PHE A 8 -9.40 -2.15 -19.77
CA PHE A 8 -8.20 -1.71 -19.08
C PHE A 8 -7.62 -2.74 -18.11
N GLU A 9 -8.35 -3.81 -17.76
CA GLU A 9 -7.86 -4.85 -16.82
C GLU A 9 -6.59 -5.54 -17.30
N LYS A 10 -6.38 -5.60 -18.62
CA LYS A 10 -5.17 -6.18 -19.23
C LYS A 10 -3.89 -5.39 -18.92
N TYR A 11 -4.00 -4.13 -18.49
CA TYR A 11 -2.88 -3.29 -18.12
C TYR A 11 -2.52 -3.40 -16.63
N LEU A 12 -3.38 -4.04 -15.82
CA LEU A 12 -3.16 -4.18 -14.38
C LEU A 12 -2.11 -5.25 -14.10
N THR A 13 -1.09 -4.87 -13.33
CA THR A 13 -0.07 -5.79 -12.84
C THR A 13 -0.64 -6.79 -11.83
N LYS A 14 0.13 -7.81 -11.46
CA LYS A 14 -0.25 -8.70 -10.36
C LYS A 14 -0.31 -7.96 -9.02
N GLU A 15 0.53 -6.95 -8.84
CA GLU A 15 0.58 -6.10 -7.64
C GLU A 15 -0.69 -5.24 -7.56
N ASP A 16 -1.10 -4.62 -8.68
CA ASP A 16 -2.36 -3.85 -8.76
C ASP A 16 -3.57 -4.70 -8.38
N LYS A 17 -3.61 -5.96 -8.86
CA LYS A 17 -4.70 -6.90 -8.55
C LYS A 17 -4.67 -7.33 -7.08
N LEU A 18 -3.49 -7.54 -6.50
CA LEU A 18 -3.34 -7.83 -5.07
C LEU A 18 -3.84 -6.66 -4.23
N GLN A 19 -3.36 -5.45 -4.53
CA GLN A 19 -3.77 -4.23 -3.85
C GLN A 19 -5.27 -3.99 -3.97
N HIS A 20 -5.85 -4.19 -5.16
CA HIS A 20 -7.29 -4.07 -5.37
C HIS A 20 -8.10 -5.02 -4.47
N ARG A 21 -7.64 -6.26 -4.28
CA ARG A 21 -8.28 -7.22 -3.36
C ARG A 21 -8.24 -6.72 -1.91
N ILE A 22 -7.10 -6.20 -1.47
CA ILE A 22 -6.92 -5.65 -0.12
C ILE A 22 -7.83 -4.42 0.08
N ILE A 23 -7.83 -3.48 -0.86
CA ILE A 23 -8.68 -2.29 -0.80
C ILE A 23 -10.16 -2.68 -0.77
N SER A 24 -10.56 -3.67 -1.57
CA SER A 24 -11.95 -4.14 -1.59
C SER A 24 -12.37 -4.74 -0.25
N TYR A 25 -11.48 -5.53 0.36
CA TYR A 25 -11.68 -6.04 1.72
C TYR A 25 -11.82 -4.90 2.74
N LEU A 26 -10.92 -3.91 2.72
CA LEU A 26 -10.97 -2.76 3.63
C LEU A 26 -12.28 -1.98 3.50
N LYS A 27 -12.70 -1.68 2.27
CA LYS A 27 -13.96 -0.96 2.02
C LYS A 27 -15.19 -1.72 2.53
N TYR A 28 -15.15 -3.06 2.44
CA TYR A 28 -16.27 -3.90 2.87
C TYR A 28 -16.30 -4.10 4.39
N GLN A 29 -15.16 -4.45 5.00
CA GLN A 29 -15.09 -4.78 6.44
C GLN A 29 -14.95 -3.54 7.33
N TYR A 30 -14.30 -2.49 6.83
CA TYR A 30 -13.99 -1.28 7.59
C TYR A 30 -14.38 -0.02 6.79
N PRO A 31 -15.68 0.21 6.52
CA PRO A 31 -16.14 1.28 5.62
C PRO A 31 -15.74 2.69 6.06
N ASN A 32 -15.44 2.89 7.35
CA ASN A 32 -15.02 4.17 7.93
C ASN A 32 -13.50 4.29 8.15
N LEU A 33 -12.71 3.27 7.77
CA LEU A 33 -11.27 3.31 7.93
C LEU A 33 -10.66 4.31 6.93
N LEU A 34 -9.86 5.23 7.44
CA LEU A 34 -9.15 6.19 6.61
C LEU A 34 -7.86 5.57 6.07
N PHE A 35 -7.75 5.44 4.75
CA PHE A 35 -6.54 4.94 4.09
C PHE A 35 -6.37 5.56 2.70
N ALA A 36 -5.15 5.57 2.19
CA ALA A 36 -4.83 6.03 0.85
C ALA A 36 -3.79 5.12 0.20
N HIS A 37 -3.95 4.94 -1.11
CA HIS A 37 -2.87 4.42 -1.95
C HIS A 37 -1.94 5.56 -2.34
N VAL A 38 -0.63 5.30 -2.34
CA VAL A 38 0.39 6.21 -2.85
C VAL A 38 0.84 5.74 -4.25
N PRO A 39 0.37 6.38 -5.33
CA PRO A 39 0.63 5.91 -6.70
C PRO A 39 2.05 6.29 -7.15
N ASN A 40 3.07 5.63 -6.61
CA ASN A 40 4.47 5.89 -6.99
C ASN A 40 4.85 5.18 -8.29
N GLU A 41 4.21 4.06 -8.54
CA GLU A 41 4.25 3.32 -9.79
C GLU A 41 3.56 4.12 -10.93
N GLY A 42 3.77 3.69 -12.15
CA GLY A 42 3.09 4.25 -13.32
C GLY A 42 3.97 5.14 -14.22
N LYS A 43 3.69 5.01 -15.51
CA LYS A 43 4.30 5.84 -16.55
C LYS A 43 3.77 7.26 -16.42
N ARG A 44 4.69 8.20 -16.44
CA ARG A 44 4.44 9.65 -16.43
C ARG A 44 5.15 10.27 -17.62
N THR A 45 4.57 11.29 -18.22
CA THR A 45 5.27 12.17 -19.17
C THR A 45 6.46 12.87 -18.49
N VAL A 46 7.35 13.48 -19.28
CA VAL A 46 8.50 14.22 -18.73
C VAL A 46 8.04 15.32 -17.77
N PHE A 47 7.02 16.09 -18.17
CA PHE A 47 6.46 17.16 -17.36
C PHE A 47 5.80 16.63 -16.07
N GLU A 48 5.05 15.53 -16.12
CA GLU A 48 4.45 14.93 -14.92
C GLU A 48 5.49 14.41 -13.94
N ARG A 49 6.60 13.82 -14.42
CA ARG A 49 7.71 13.42 -13.53
C ARG A 49 8.36 14.62 -12.87
N TYR A 50 8.59 15.70 -13.63
CA TYR A 50 9.11 16.96 -13.08
C TYR A 50 8.16 17.51 -12.02
N LYS A 51 6.88 17.69 -12.35
CA LYS A 51 5.84 18.20 -11.44
C LYS A 51 5.73 17.36 -10.18
N PHE A 52 5.72 16.03 -10.30
CA PHE A 52 5.67 15.11 -9.15
C PHE A 52 6.82 15.36 -8.18
N LYS A 53 8.06 15.42 -8.68
CA LYS A 53 9.24 15.70 -7.84
C LYS A 53 9.23 17.13 -7.28
N TYR A 54 8.84 18.11 -8.09
CA TYR A 54 8.76 19.52 -7.71
C TYR A 54 7.79 19.75 -6.55
N LEU A 55 6.65 19.06 -6.57
CA LEU A 55 5.65 19.09 -5.49
C LEU A 55 5.99 18.17 -4.31
N GLY A 56 7.20 17.62 -4.26
CA GLY A 56 7.70 16.84 -3.12
C GLY A 56 7.45 15.34 -3.20
N GLY A 57 6.99 14.80 -4.33
CA GLY A 57 6.85 13.36 -4.54
C GLY A 57 8.16 12.60 -4.29
N LYS A 58 8.12 11.57 -3.45
CA LYS A 58 9.29 10.78 -3.05
C LYS A 58 9.16 9.35 -3.54
N SER A 59 10.25 8.81 -4.09
CA SER A 59 10.30 7.39 -4.46
C SER A 59 10.31 6.51 -3.21
N GLY A 60 9.57 5.41 -3.25
CA GLY A 60 9.64 4.34 -2.25
C GLY A 60 8.71 4.52 -1.05
N ILE A 61 7.85 5.54 -1.02
CA ILE A 61 6.75 5.58 -0.05
C ILE A 61 5.91 4.30 -0.24
N PRO A 62 5.54 3.59 0.84
CA PRO A 62 4.75 2.36 0.75
C PRO A 62 3.42 2.52 0.00
N ASP A 63 3.00 1.47 -0.69
CA ASP A 63 1.83 1.49 -1.59
C ASP A 63 0.52 1.85 -0.87
N LEU A 64 0.35 1.40 0.37
CA LEU A 64 -0.86 1.60 1.17
C LEU A 64 -0.53 2.24 2.52
N LEU A 65 -1.17 3.37 2.80
CA LEU A 65 -1.13 4.06 4.09
C LEU A 65 -2.50 3.98 4.77
N ILE A 66 -2.54 3.50 6.01
CA ILE A 66 -3.72 3.44 6.86
C ILE A 66 -3.52 4.46 7.99
N PHE A 67 -4.38 5.47 8.03
CA PHE A 67 -4.33 6.60 8.95
C PHE A 67 -5.15 6.31 10.21
N TYR A 68 -4.73 5.29 10.94
CA TYR A 68 -5.39 4.86 12.17
C TYR A 68 -4.35 4.76 13.28
N THR A 69 -4.44 5.60 14.30
CA THR A 69 -3.61 5.49 15.49
C THR A 69 -4.14 4.35 16.36
N ASN A 70 -3.28 3.39 16.68
CA ASN A 70 -3.60 2.34 17.65
C ASN A 70 -2.85 2.57 18.97
N LYS A 71 -2.88 1.62 19.90
CA LYS A 71 -2.24 1.76 21.23
C LYS A 71 -0.71 1.89 21.18
N LYS A 72 -0.07 1.49 20.08
CA LYS A 72 1.40 1.44 19.94
C LYS A 72 1.92 2.40 18.86
N TYR A 73 1.20 2.53 17.75
CA TYR A 73 1.68 3.17 16.53
C TYR A 73 0.76 4.29 16.07
N SER A 74 1.35 5.30 15.45
CA SER A 74 0.68 6.48 14.88
C SER A 74 -0.02 6.21 13.54
N GLY A 75 0.31 5.11 12.87
CA GLY A 75 -0.28 4.70 11.61
C GLY A 75 0.33 3.39 11.10
N LEU A 76 -0.27 2.81 10.05
CA LEU A 76 0.20 1.59 9.40
C LEU A 76 0.54 1.89 7.93
N ALA A 77 1.73 1.49 7.51
CA ALA A 77 2.19 1.56 6.13
C ALA A 77 2.54 0.15 5.63
N ILE A 78 2.04 -0.20 4.45
CA ILE A 78 2.25 -1.52 3.85
C ILE A 78 2.77 -1.34 2.43
N GLU A 79 3.97 -1.87 2.19
CA GLU A 79 4.53 -2.06 0.87
C GLU A 79 4.12 -3.45 0.35
N LEU A 80 3.50 -3.51 -0.82
CA LEU A 80 3.00 -4.73 -1.42
C LEU A 80 3.99 -5.24 -2.46
N LYS A 81 4.20 -6.55 -2.48
CA LYS A 81 5.01 -7.22 -3.50
C LYS A 81 4.26 -8.44 -4.03
N VAL A 82 4.78 -9.08 -5.06
CA VAL A 82 4.21 -10.32 -5.62
C VAL A 82 5.30 -11.34 -5.91
N GLY A 83 5.02 -12.61 -5.63
CA GLY A 83 5.96 -13.71 -5.84
C GLY A 83 7.26 -13.50 -5.05
N TYR A 84 8.40 -13.67 -5.71
CA TYR A 84 9.72 -13.52 -5.07
C TYR A 84 10.23 -12.07 -5.01
N ASN A 85 9.45 -11.10 -5.49
CA ASN A 85 9.84 -9.70 -5.46
C ASN A 85 10.02 -9.21 -4.02
N LYS A 86 11.02 -8.38 -3.81
CA LYS A 86 11.34 -7.76 -2.51
C LYS A 86 11.32 -6.24 -2.66
N PRO A 87 11.12 -5.49 -1.57
CA PRO A 87 11.24 -4.05 -1.60
C PRO A 87 12.62 -3.60 -2.09
N THR A 88 12.65 -2.55 -2.89
CA THR A 88 13.85 -1.86 -3.36
C THR A 88 14.59 -1.18 -2.19
N ALA A 89 15.82 -0.71 -2.42
CA ALA A 89 16.59 0.00 -1.39
C ALA A 89 15.84 1.24 -0.84
N ASN A 90 15.23 2.05 -1.71
CA ASN A 90 14.47 3.22 -1.28
C ASN A 90 13.22 2.85 -0.47
N GLN A 91 12.53 1.77 -0.85
CA GLN A 91 11.37 1.29 -0.09
C GLN A 91 11.79 0.77 1.29
N LYS A 92 12.88 0.01 1.38
CA LYS A 92 13.43 -0.42 2.68
C LYS A 92 13.77 0.75 3.58
N GLU A 93 14.36 1.81 3.02
CA GLU A 93 14.68 3.02 3.76
C GLU A 93 13.41 3.74 4.26
N TRP A 94 12.37 3.86 3.43
CA TRP A 94 11.08 4.40 3.86
C TRP A 94 10.44 3.58 4.99
N LEU A 95 10.43 2.26 4.87
CA LEU A 95 9.91 1.37 5.93
C LEU A 95 10.69 1.60 7.24
N LYS A 96 12.02 1.69 7.18
CA LYS A 96 12.86 1.98 8.34
C LYS A 96 12.52 3.34 8.95
N GLN A 97 12.45 4.40 8.14
CA GLN A 97 12.16 5.76 8.61
C GLN A 97 10.78 5.88 9.23
N LEU A 98 9.76 5.24 8.65
CA LEU A 98 8.41 5.20 9.22
C LEU A 98 8.40 4.50 10.58
N ASN A 99 9.07 3.35 10.70
CA ASN A 99 9.22 2.65 11.99
C ASN A 99 9.92 3.53 13.05
N THR A 100 10.97 4.27 12.67
CA THR A 100 11.62 5.24 13.57
C THR A 100 10.68 6.38 14.00
N ASN A 101 9.70 6.73 13.17
CA ASN A 101 8.70 7.76 13.46
C ASN A 101 7.40 7.19 14.10
N ASN A 102 7.50 6.05 14.77
CA ASN A 102 6.38 5.40 15.48
C ASN A 102 5.21 4.96 14.58
N TRP A 103 5.44 4.74 13.29
CA TRP A 103 4.51 4.00 12.46
C TRP A 103 4.83 2.51 12.52
N LEU A 104 3.84 1.66 12.27
CA LEU A 104 4.15 0.29 11.86
C LEU A 104 4.32 0.27 10.35
N ALA A 105 5.52 0.00 9.87
CA ALA A 105 5.81 -0.08 8.46
C ALA A 105 6.39 -1.45 8.10
N VAL A 106 5.65 -2.18 7.27
CA VAL A 106 5.96 -3.56 6.86
C VAL A 106 5.83 -3.71 5.35
N TRP A 107 6.32 -4.84 4.84
CA TRP A 107 6.03 -5.25 3.48
C TRP A 107 5.49 -6.68 3.49
N SER A 108 4.61 -7.00 2.54
CA SER A 108 4.10 -8.37 2.36
C SER A 108 3.92 -8.66 0.87
N ASN A 109 4.07 -9.93 0.51
CA ASN A 109 3.79 -10.43 -0.84
C ASN A 109 2.60 -11.41 -0.88
N ASN A 110 1.86 -11.51 0.21
CA ASN A 110 0.79 -12.47 0.41
C ASN A 110 -0.47 -11.75 0.88
N TYR A 111 -1.61 -12.06 0.25
CA TYR A 111 -2.89 -11.45 0.58
C TYR A 111 -3.31 -11.73 2.03
N ASP A 112 -3.31 -12.99 2.44
CA ASP A 112 -3.79 -13.42 3.75
C ASP A 112 -2.92 -12.87 4.89
N GLU A 113 -1.59 -12.84 4.69
CA GLU A 113 -0.65 -12.20 5.60
C GLU A 113 -0.96 -10.70 5.74
N CYS A 114 -1.15 -9.99 4.63
CA CYS A 114 -1.48 -8.57 4.65
C CYS A 114 -2.79 -8.29 5.39
N ILE A 115 -3.84 -9.10 5.16
CA ILE A 115 -5.11 -8.96 5.87
C ILE A 115 -4.94 -9.23 7.37
N ASN A 116 -4.19 -10.27 7.73
CA ASN A 116 -3.91 -10.60 9.12
C ASN A 116 -3.15 -9.47 9.85
N ILE A 117 -2.15 -8.85 9.21
CA ILE A 117 -1.44 -7.68 9.74
C ILE A 117 -2.42 -6.53 10.00
N ILE A 118 -3.28 -6.22 9.04
CA ILE A 118 -4.28 -5.15 9.17
C ILE A 118 -5.23 -5.43 10.32
N GLN A 119 -5.80 -6.64 10.39
CA GLN A 119 -6.73 -7.04 11.44
C GLN A 119 -6.09 -6.90 12.82
N LYS A 120 -4.91 -7.49 13.00
CA LYS A 120 -4.15 -7.42 14.25
C LYS A 120 -3.81 -5.97 14.63
N TYR A 121 -3.43 -5.15 13.66
CA TYR A 121 -3.14 -3.74 13.87
C TYR A 121 -4.35 -2.95 14.37
N LEU A 122 -5.50 -3.11 13.73
CA LEU A 122 -6.74 -2.41 14.10
C LEU A 122 -7.28 -2.89 15.46
N ASN A 123 -7.09 -4.17 15.79
CA ASN A 123 -7.54 -4.77 17.04
C ASN A 123 -6.54 -4.64 18.21
N ASN A 124 -5.35 -4.07 17.99
CA ASN A 124 -4.26 -4.00 18.97
C ASN A 124 -3.73 -5.37 19.44
N GLU A 125 -3.71 -6.34 18.54
CA GLU A 125 -3.16 -7.67 18.77
C GLU A 125 -1.64 -7.69 18.50
N GLN A 126 -0.99 -8.81 18.87
CA GLN A 126 0.42 -9.01 18.57
C GLN A 126 0.61 -9.32 17.07
N ILE A 127 1.38 -8.46 16.41
CA ILE A 127 1.68 -8.52 14.97
C ILE A 127 2.86 -9.45 14.74
#